data_AF-A0A923Y962-F1
#
_entry.id   AF-A0A923Y962-F1
#
_cell.length_a   1.000
_cell.length_b   1.000
_cell.length_c   1.000
_cell.angle_alpha   90.00
_cell.angle_beta   90.00
_cell.angle_gamma   90.00
#
_symmetry.space_group_name_H-M   'P 1'
#
loop_
_entity.id
_entity.type
_entity.pdbx_description
1 polymer ?
#
loop_
_entity_poly.entity_id
_entity_poly.type
_entity_poly.pdbx_seq_one_letter_code
_entity_poly.pdbx_strand_id
1 'polypeptide(L)'
;MKDFPAREKIDLTEKVARYLVLAGTLDKNSAPDDYDMANELSLELAMVLPGAIYRAMVEAAAHPDGKVNPASVAVMMRREMLASSDADLQPEQIAFHTLGVTTKPRSKAH
;
A
#
# COMPACT_ATOMS: atom_id res chain seq x y z
N MET A 1 -13.80 14.99 -1.76
CA MET A 1 -12.86 14.52 -2.79
C MET A 1 -13.64 14.34 -4.09
N LYS A 2 -13.04 14.54 -5.26
CA LYS A 2 -13.75 14.36 -6.54
C LYS A 2 -14.13 12.88 -6.64
N ASP A 3 -15.40 12.57 -6.89
CA ASP A 3 -15.83 11.19 -7.09
C ASP A 3 -15.19 10.66 -8.38
N PHE A 4 -14.12 9.89 -8.23
CA PHE A 4 -13.46 9.24 -9.35
C PHE A 4 -14.39 8.15 -9.92
N PRO A 5 -14.59 8.10 -11.25
CA PRO A 5 -15.20 6.95 -11.90
C PRO A 5 -14.55 5.64 -11.46
N ALA A 6 -15.31 4.55 -11.42
CA ALA A 6 -14.83 3.25 -10.92
C ALA A 6 -13.52 2.77 -11.59
N ARG A 7 -13.29 3.11 -12.86
CA ARG A 7 -12.06 2.78 -13.58
C ARG A 7 -10.84 3.55 -13.06
N GLU A 8 -10.99 4.84 -12.76
CA GLU A 8 -9.91 5.68 -12.23
C GLU A 8 -9.57 5.28 -10.78
N LYS A 9 -10.56 4.80 -10.03
CA LYS A 9 -10.37 4.19 -8.70
C LYS A 9 -9.48 2.94 -8.77
N ILE A 10 -9.70 2.05 -9.73
CA ILE A 10 -8.89 0.83 -9.91
C ILE A 10 -7.45 1.19 -10.30
N ASP A 11 -7.26 2.11 -11.25
CA ASP A 11 -5.93 2.57 -11.67
C ASP A 11 -5.14 3.17 -10.50
N LEU A 12 -5.80 3.99 -9.68
CA LEU A 12 -5.18 4.56 -8.49
C LEU A 12 -4.74 3.50 -7.47
N THR A 13 -5.56 2.46 -7.27
CA THR A 13 -5.25 1.36 -6.34
C THR A 13 -4.05 0.55 -6.81
N GLU A 14 -3.98 0.28 -8.12
CA GLU A 14 -2.85 -0.39 -8.74
C GLU A 14 -1.56 0.40 -8.53
N LYS A 15 -1.58 1.72 -8.77
CA LYS A 15 -0.41 2.59 -8.59
C LYS A 15 0.08 2.62 -7.14
N VAL A 16 -0.84 2.72 -6.17
CA VAL A 16 -0.48 2.67 -4.74
C VAL A 16 0.16 1.32 -4.39
N ALA A 17 -0.43 0.21 -4.82
CA ALA A 17 0.11 -1.12 -4.57
C ALA A 17 1.50 -1.29 -5.21
N ARG A 18 1.66 -0.86 -6.47
CA ARG A 18 2.93 -0.91 -7.19
C ARG A 18 4.00 -0.08 -6.49
N TYR A 19 3.67 1.14 -6.06
CA TYR A 19 4.60 1.98 -5.32
C TYR A 19 5.05 1.33 -4.01
N LEU A 20 4.11 0.83 -3.19
CA LEU A 20 4.42 0.21 -1.90
C LEU A 20 5.36 -1.00 -2.05
N VAL A 21 5.16 -1.82 -3.08
CA VAL A 21 6.01 -2.98 -3.35
C VAL A 21 7.38 -2.55 -3.89
N LEU A 22 7.40 -1.68 -4.90
CA LEU A 22 8.63 -1.24 -5.53
C LEU A 22 9.51 -0.47 -4.53
N ALA A 23 8.99 0.63 -3.97
CA ALA A 23 9.75 1.48 -3.07
C ALA A 23 10.16 0.75 -1.78
N GLY A 24 9.32 -0.16 -1.27
CA GLY A 24 9.63 -0.96 -0.09
C GLY A 24 10.69 -2.05 -0.30
N THR A 25 11.10 -2.31 -1.55
CA THR A 25 12.13 -3.30 -1.88
C THR A 25 13.41 -2.68 -2.45
N LEU A 26 13.42 -1.37 -2.69
CA LEU A 26 14.61 -0.65 -3.16
C LEU A 26 15.75 -0.73 -2.13
N ASP A 27 16.93 -1.05 -2.63
CA ASP A 27 18.18 -1.01 -1.90
C ASP A 27 19.30 -0.42 -2.76
N LYS A 28 20.47 -0.21 -2.16
CA LYS A 28 21.64 0.39 -2.84
C LYS A 28 22.14 -0.38 -4.08
N ASN A 29 21.67 -1.60 -4.31
CA ASN A 29 22.04 -2.46 -5.44
C ASN A 29 20.94 -2.51 -6.52
N SER A 30 19.78 -1.89 -6.27
CA SER A 30 18.66 -1.84 -7.20
C SER A 30 19.03 -1.03 -8.45
N ALA A 31 18.38 -1.34 -9.57
CA ALA A 31 18.68 -0.66 -10.84
C ALA A 31 18.25 0.81 -10.77
N PRO A 32 18.95 1.75 -11.43
CA PRO A 32 18.53 3.15 -11.52
C PRO A 32 17.07 3.30 -12.01
N ASP A 33 16.66 2.48 -12.98
CA ASP A 33 15.30 2.47 -13.52
C ASP A 33 14.23 2.16 -12.45
N ASP A 34 14.56 1.34 -11.44
CA ASP A 34 13.63 1.03 -10.35
C ASP A 34 13.42 2.25 -9.43
N TYR A 35 14.47 3.05 -9.21
CA TYR A 35 14.37 4.32 -8.48
C TYR A 35 13.56 5.34 -9.26
N ASP A 36 13.82 5.48 -10.56
CA ASP A 36 13.08 6.40 -11.43
C ASP A 36 11.59 6.06 -11.46
N MET A 37 11.27 4.77 -11.58
CA MET A 37 9.89 4.28 -11.56
C MET A 37 9.22 4.51 -10.20
N ALA A 38 9.92 4.33 -9.08
CA ALA A 38 9.38 4.63 -7.76
C ALA A 38 9.13 6.13 -7.58
N ASN A 39 10.03 6.98 -8.08
CA ASN A 39 9.91 8.43 -8.03
C ASN A 39 8.73 8.93 -8.88
N GLU A 40 8.58 8.41 -10.10
CA GLU A 40 7.46 8.71 -11.00
C GLU A 40 6.13 8.38 -10.32
N LEU A 41 6.00 7.17 -9.79
CA LEU A 41 4.80 6.75 -9.04
C LEU A 41 4.55 7.65 -7.82
N SER A 42 5.59 7.99 -7.06
CA SER A 42 5.46 8.88 -5.89
C SER A 42 4.90 10.25 -6.27
N LEU A 43 5.40 10.83 -7.36
CA LEU A 43 4.97 12.15 -7.85
C LEU A 43 3.53 12.11 -8.36
N GLU A 44 3.17 11.10 -9.16
CA GLU A 44 1.81 10.92 -9.63
C GLU A 44 0.82 10.79 -8.47
N LEU A 45 1.14 9.93 -7.50
CA LEU A 45 0.29 9.66 -6.34
C LEU A 45 0.16 10.88 -5.43
N ALA A 46 1.19 11.72 -5.31
CA ALA A 46 1.12 12.99 -4.58
C ALA A 46 0.09 13.97 -5.15
N MET A 47 -0.18 13.92 -6.46
CA MET A 47 -1.14 14.81 -7.12
C MET A 47 -2.60 14.40 -6.92
N VAL A 48 -2.84 13.11 -6.64
CA VAL A 48 -4.19 12.52 -6.68
C VAL A 48 -4.68 11.98 -5.33
N LEU A 49 -3.76 11.57 -4.44
CA LEU A 49 -4.13 11.01 -3.15
C LEU A 49 -4.46 12.10 -2.12
N PRO A 50 -5.36 11.82 -1.16
CA PRO A 50 -5.47 12.61 0.05
C PRO A 50 -4.12 12.66 0.77
N GLY A 51 -3.74 13.83 1.25
CA GLY A 51 -2.43 14.01 1.90
C GLY A 51 -2.18 13.07 3.08
N ALA A 52 -3.22 12.63 3.80
CA ALA A 52 -3.09 11.64 4.87
C ALA A 52 -2.71 10.25 4.33
N ILE A 53 -3.33 9.81 3.23
CA ILE A 53 -3.03 8.53 2.59
C ILE A 53 -1.64 8.59 1.95
N TYR A 54 -1.31 9.67 1.24
CA TYR A 54 0.01 9.84 0.63
C TYR A 54 1.14 9.76 1.67
N ARG A 55 1.04 10.49 2.79
CA ARG A 55 2.05 10.43 3.85
C ARG A 55 2.18 9.04 4.46
N ALA A 56 1.05 8.37 4.71
CA ALA A 56 1.07 7.01 5.23
C ALA A 56 1.70 6.02 4.23
N MET A 57 1.46 6.20 2.94
CA MET A 57 2.04 5.39 1.86
C MET A 57 3.56 5.54 1.79
N VAL A 58 4.08 6.77 1.81
CA VAL A 58 5.54 7.02 1.77
C VAL A 58 6.21 6.46 3.02
N GLU A 59 5.64 6.71 4.20
CA GLU A 59 6.18 6.18 5.46
C GLU A 59 6.15 4.65 5.48
N ALA A 60 5.05 4.04 5.05
CA ALA A 60 4.93 2.58 4.97
C ALA A 60 5.93 1.92 4.02
N ALA A 61 6.35 2.62 2.97
CA ALA A 61 7.36 2.13 2.03
C ALA A 61 8.79 2.30 2.57
N ALA A 62 9.11 3.46 3.15
CA ALA A 62 10.47 3.78 3.58
C ALA A 62 10.81 3.22 4.98
N HIS A 63 9.86 3.32 5.91
CA HIS A 63 10.05 3.07 7.34
C HIS A 63 8.83 2.36 7.98
N PRO A 64 8.47 1.15 7.51
CA PRO A 64 7.30 0.46 8.03
C PRO A 64 7.45 0.14 9.53
N ASP A 65 6.38 0.37 10.29
CA ASP A 65 6.29 0.01 11.70
C ASP A 65 4.96 -0.71 12.04
N GLY A 66 4.72 -0.94 13.34
CA GLY A 66 3.50 -1.61 13.80
C GLY A 66 2.20 -0.83 13.59
N LYS A 67 2.27 0.47 13.26
CA LYS A 67 1.11 1.36 13.06
C LYS A 67 0.94 1.79 11.60
N VAL A 68 2.05 2.05 10.90
CA VAL A 68 2.09 2.51 9.52
C VAL A 68 2.89 1.49 8.71
N ASN A 69 2.18 0.73 7.91
CA ASN A 69 2.74 -0.31 7.04
C ASN A 69 1.85 -0.47 5.79
N PRO A 70 2.28 -1.24 4.78
CA PRO A 70 1.50 -1.39 3.56
C PRO A 70 0.05 -1.85 3.77
N ALA A 71 -0.22 -2.65 4.82
CA ALA A 71 -1.58 -3.09 5.13
C ALA A 71 -2.44 -1.96 5.69
N SER A 72 -1.92 -1.14 6.59
CA SER A 72 -2.67 0.01 7.09
C SER A 72 -3.03 0.98 5.96
N VAL A 73 -2.13 1.17 4.98
CA VAL A 73 -2.37 2.02 3.79
C VAL A 73 -3.47 1.40 2.90
N ALA A 74 -3.44 0.09 2.68
CA ALA A 74 -4.49 -0.60 1.93
C ALA A 74 -5.87 -0.49 2.60
N VAL A 75 -5.93 -0.52 3.94
CA VAL A 75 -7.18 -0.24 4.68
C VAL A 75 -7.63 1.21 4.50
N MET A 76 -6.71 2.19 4.56
CA MET A 76 -7.03 3.59 4.32
C MET A 76 -7.59 3.81 2.91
N MET A 77 -6.95 3.22 1.90
CA MET A 77 -7.43 3.25 0.51
C MET A 77 -8.80 2.59 0.39
N ARG A 78 -9.00 1.42 0.99
CA ARG A 78 -10.29 0.72 0.98
C ARG A 78 -11.40 1.61 1.53
N ARG A 79 -11.17 2.30 2.65
CA ARG A 79 -12.14 3.21 3.28
C ARG A 79 -12.45 4.44 2.44
N GLU A 80 -11.46 4.99 1.73
CA GLU A 80 -11.67 6.11 0.82
C GLU A 80 -12.49 5.70 -0.41
N MET A 81 -12.35 4.45 -0.86
CA MET A 81 -12.94 3.98 -2.10
C MET A 81 -14.31 3.33 -1.96
N LEU A 82 -14.53 2.60 -0.86
CA LEU A 82 -15.77 1.87 -0.58
C LEU A 82 -16.70 2.69 0.31
N ALA A 83 -18.00 2.59 0.07
CA ALA A 83 -19.00 3.19 0.94
C ALA A 83 -18.96 2.57 2.34
N SER A 84 -19.31 3.36 3.36
CA SER A 84 -19.17 3.08 4.81
C SER A 84 -19.94 1.86 5.35
N SER A 85 -20.54 1.03 4.51
CA SER A 85 -21.38 -0.12 4.90
C SER A 85 -20.65 -1.47 4.89
N ASP A 86 -19.41 -1.53 4.41
CA ASP A 86 -18.62 -2.76 4.39
C ASP A 86 -17.90 -2.99 5.72
N ALA A 87 -17.83 -4.24 6.17
CA ALA A 87 -17.09 -4.60 7.38
C ALA A 87 -15.63 -4.16 7.27
N ASP A 88 -15.14 -3.49 8.31
CA ASP A 88 -13.80 -2.89 8.34
C ASP A 88 -12.72 -3.98 8.32
N LEU A 89 -12.03 -4.11 7.19
CA LEU A 89 -10.83 -4.94 7.05
C LEU A 89 -9.74 -4.38 7.98
N GLN A 90 -9.19 -5.22 8.85
CA GLN A 90 -8.07 -4.86 9.72
C GLN A 90 -6.73 -5.13 9.02
N PRO A 91 -5.66 -4.36 9.30
CA PRO A 91 -4.36 -4.56 8.68
C PRO A 91 -3.82 -5.98 8.81
N GLU A 92 -4.08 -6.66 9.93
CA GLU A 92 -3.60 -8.04 10.21
C GLU A 92 -4.29 -9.09 9.33
N GLN A 93 -5.38 -8.72 8.65
CA GLN A 93 -6.13 -9.59 7.74
C GLN A 93 -5.65 -9.47 6.29
N ILE A 94 -4.69 -8.59 6.00
CA ILE A 94 -4.11 -8.40 4.66
C ILE A 94 -2.92 -9.34 4.49
N ALA A 95 -2.98 -10.16 3.44
CA ALA A 95 -1.92 -11.10 3.14
C ALA A 95 -0.77 -10.41 2.39
N PHE A 96 0.47 -10.74 2.79
CA PHE A 96 1.69 -10.44 2.05
C PHE A 96 2.39 -11.74 1.70
N HIS A 97 2.84 -11.85 0.46
CA HIS A 97 3.66 -12.96 0.02
C HIS A 97 5.11 -12.47 -0.08
N THR A 98 6.00 -13.03 0.73
CA THR A 98 7.44 -12.79 0.65
C THR A 98 8.17 -14.11 0.42
N LEU A 99 9.27 -14.06 -0.33
CA LEU A 99 10.14 -15.22 -0.49
C LEU A 99 10.78 -15.56 0.88
N GLY A 100 10.57 -16.79 1.36
CA GLY A 100 11.27 -17.31 2.54
C GLY A 100 10.53 -17.26 3.88
N VAL A 101 9.26 -16.80 3.94
CA VAL A 101 8.45 -16.87 5.17
C VAL A 101 7.47 -18.04 5.09
N THR A 102 7.94 -19.25 5.39
CA THR A 102 7.06 -20.35 5.82
C THR A 102 6.71 -20.17 7.29
N THR A 103 5.91 -19.16 7.64
CA THR A 103 5.21 -19.19 8.92
C THR A 103 4.02 -20.12 8.76
N LYS A 104 4.17 -21.36 9.24
CA LYS A 104 3.01 -22.21 9.50
C LYS A 104 2.01 -21.36 10.30
N PRO A 105 0.71 -21.32 9.92
CA PRO A 105 -0.27 -20.69 10.78
C PRO A 105 -0.17 -21.37 12.15
N ARG A 106 -0.04 -20.57 13.22
CA ARG A 106 -0.25 -21.08 14.59
C ARG A 106 -1.68 -21.58 14.64
N SER A 107 -1.85 -22.87 14.37
CA SER A 107 -3.07 -23.60 14.67
C SER A 107 -3.39 -23.33 16.13
N LYS A 108 -4.59 -22.80 16.40
CA LYS A 108 -5.13 -22.73 17.75
C LYS A 108 -5.14 -24.15 18.29
N ALA A 109 -4.32 -24.41 19.30
CA ALA A 109 -4.37 -25.63 20.09
C ALA A 109 -4.83 -25.27 21.50
N HIS A 110 -6.04 -25.75 21.80
CA HIS A 110 -6.73 -25.88 23.09
C HIS A 110 -7.21 -24.62 23.82
#